data_AF-A0A0D2LYF6-F1
#
_entry.id   AF-A0A0D2LYF6-F1
#
_cell.length_a   1.000
_cell.length_b   1.000
_cell.length_c   1.000
_cell.angle_alpha   90.00
_cell.angle_beta   90.00
_cell.angle_gamma   90.00
#
_symmetry.space_group_name_H-M   'P 1'
#
loop_
_entity.id
_entity.type
_entity.pdbx_description
1 polymer ?
#
loop_
_entity_poly.entity_id
_entity_poly.type
_entity_poly.pdbx_seq_one_letter_code
_entity_poly.pdbx_strand_id
1 'polypeptide(L)'
;MASALGASTMQSSFMGAGLRARGGAFTARVSAPRSVAVRAGFNNMVKLGGGKKWERQELTPNGKPVKITMHVKKGDIVQVIAGDDKGAVGEVEKVLTKRGLVVIKGVNIKTRNVKPRSKDEQGQQKKVESPVHHSNVMHYSQAKGVRSRIGYKVQPDGSKVRYLLKTGEELPNKPLEKATPPAADGGAAPSA
;
A
#
# COMPACT_ATOMS: atom_id res chain seq x y z
N MET A 1 81.92 -17.74 -2.26
CA MET A 1 82.90 -18.61 -2.95
C MET A 1 82.15 -19.78 -3.55
N ALA A 2 82.37 -20.03 -4.85
CA ALA A 2 82.14 -21.28 -5.59
C ALA A 2 80.68 -21.76 -5.74
N SER A 3 80.11 -21.77 -6.96
CA SER A 3 80.21 -22.87 -7.96
C SER A 3 79.11 -23.92 -7.72
N ALA A 4 78.49 -24.61 -8.68
CA ALA A 4 78.42 -24.60 -10.14
C ALA A 4 77.50 -25.79 -10.53
N LEU A 5 77.03 -25.83 -11.79
CA LEU A 5 76.65 -27.02 -12.59
C LEU A 5 75.37 -27.78 -12.13
N GLY A 6 74.52 -28.35 -13.00
CA GLY A 6 74.57 -28.69 -14.43
C GLY A 6 73.93 -30.08 -14.65
N ALA A 7 73.44 -30.34 -15.88
CA ALA A 7 72.93 -31.60 -16.46
C ALA A 7 71.47 -31.98 -16.12
N SER A 8 70.49 -32.02 -17.03
CA SER A 8 70.33 -32.66 -18.36
C SER A 8 69.96 -34.14 -18.31
N THR A 9 68.76 -34.46 -18.79
CA THR A 9 68.47 -35.71 -19.51
C THR A 9 67.49 -35.41 -20.64
N MET A 10 68.00 -35.58 -21.87
CA MET A 10 67.24 -35.84 -23.10
C MET A 10 66.53 -37.21 -22.95
N GLN A 11 65.57 -37.69 -23.76
CA GLN A 11 65.51 -37.70 -25.22
C GLN A 11 64.21 -38.43 -25.67
N SER A 12 63.67 -38.03 -26.84
CA SER A 12 62.97 -38.83 -27.89
C SER A 12 61.64 -39.54 -27.55
N SER A 13 60.67 -39.75 -28.44
CA SER A 13 60.65 -39.91 -29.91
C SER A 13 59.24 -39.68 -30.52
N PHE A 14 59.23 -38.96 -31.65
CA PHE A 14 58.53 -39.15 -32.93
C PHE A 14 57.10 -39.75 -33.11
N MET A 15 56.38 -39.04 -34.01
CA MET A 15 55.48 -39.47 -35.11
C MET A 15 53.96 -39.39 -34.91
N GLY A 16 53.31 -38.66 -35.84
CA GLY A 16 51.91 -38.86 -36.20
C GLY A 16 51.20 -37.61 -36.73
N ALA A 17 51.18 -37.45 -38.06
CA ALA A 17 50.42 -36.42 -38.76
C ALA A 17 48.90 -36.67 -38.67
N GLY A 18 48.11 -35.58 -38.57
CA GLY A 18 46.65 -35.62 -38.66
C GLY A 18 46.05 -34.27 -39.00
N LEU A 19 45.77 -34.04 -40.28
CA LEU A 19 44.91 -32.97 -40.79
C LEU A 19 43.50 -33.08 -40.17
N ARG A 20 42.90 -31.97 -39.70
CA ARG A 20 41.48 -31.62 -39.92
C ARG A 20 41.10 -30.22 -39.38
N ALA A 21 40.74 -29.37 -40.34
CA ALA A 21 39.58 -28.48 -40.41
C ALA A 21 39.03 -27.74 -39.15
N ARG A 22 38.95 -26.41 -39.31
CA ARG A 22 37.82 -25.50 -39.04
C ARG A 22 37.00 -25.71 -37.76
N GLY A 23 37.06 -24.70 -36.89
CA GLY A 23 36.01 -24.44 -35.89
C GLY A 23 36.39 -23.30 -34.95
N GLY A 24 36.18 -22.05 -35.38
CA GLY A 24 36.25 -20.90 -34.47
C GLY A 24 35.16 -21.03 -33.42
N ALA A 25 35.54 -21.32 -32.17
CA ALA A 25 34.63 -21.31 -31.04
C ALA A 25 34.23 -19.85 -30.75
N PHE A 26 33.03 -19.49 -31.22
CA PHE A 26 32.27 -18.37 -30.67
C PHE A 26 32.02 -18.64 -29.18
N THR A 27 32.89 -18.14 -28.32
CA THR A 27 32.56 -18.01 -26.91
C THR A 27 31.58 -16.85 -26.80
N ALA A 28 30.30 -17.17 -26.69
CA ALA A 28 29.28 -16.20 -26.35
C ALA A 28 29.64 -15.59 -24.99
N ARG A 29 30.11 -14.35 -24.98
CA ARG A 29 30.14 -13.52 -23.76
C ARG A 29 28.71 -13.47 -23.25
N VAL A 30 28.40 -14.26 -22.23
CA VAL A 30 27.22 -14.04 -21.39
C VAL A 30 27.44 -12.69 -20.73
N SER A 31 26.89 -11.63 -21.32
CA SER A 31 26.86 -10.33 -20.67
C SER A 31 26.03 -10.49 -19.41
N ALA A 32 26.67 -10.37 -18.25
CA ALA A 32 25.97 -10.27 -16.98
C ALA A 32 24.81 -9.27 -17.14
N PRO A 33 23.60 -9.55 -16.65
CA PRO A 33 22.55 -8.56 -16.66
C PRO A 33 23.10 -7.36 -15.90
N ARG A 34 23.27 -6.24 -16.61
CA ARG A 34 23.54 -4.95 -15.97
C ARG A 34 22.44 -4.81 -14.94
N SER A 35 22.79 -4.88 -13.66
CA SER A 35 21.86 -4.50 -12.60
C SER A 35 21.37 -3.12 -13.02
N VAL A 36 20.06 -2.99 -13.20
CA VAL A 36 19.46 -1.68 -13.41
C VAL A 36 19.70 -0.97 -12.09
N ALA A 37 20.83 -0.27 -11.99
CA ALA A 37 21.04 0.73 -10.98
C ALA A 37 19.96 1.77 -11.26
N VAL A 38 18.83 1.62 -10.57
CA VAL A 38 17.82 2.65 -10.49
C VAL A 38 18.56 3.84 -9.92
N ARG A 39 18.97 4.76 -10.80
CA ARG A 39 19.42 6.08 -10.40
C ARG A 39 18.30 6.62 -9.51
N ALA A 40 18.55 6.71 -8.21
CA ALA A 40 17.73 7.46 -7.28
C ALA A 40 17.85 8.93 -7.66
N GLY A 41 17.18 9.31 -8.74
CA GLY A 41 17.12 10.65 -9.28
C GLY A 41 15.97 11.40 -8.62
N PHE A 42 16.35 12.39 -7.80
CA PHE A 42 15.61 13.63 -7.58
C PHE A 42 14.16 13.53 -7.03
N ASN A 43 14.06 13.84 -5.73
CA ASN A 43 12.83 14.08 -4.93
C ASN A 43 11.86 12.90 -4.78
N ASN A 44 12.13 12.06 -3.77
CA ASN A 44 11.24 11.00 -3.28
C ASN A 44 10.01 11.55 -2.51
N MET A 45 9.25 12.46 -3.08
CA MET A 45 8.18 13.16 -2.36
C MET A 45 6.97 13.47 -3.26
N VAL A 46 5.84 12.81 -2.99
CA VAL A 46 4.57 13.03 -3.71
C VAL A 46 3.64 13.96 -2.93
N LYS A 47 3.01 14.90 -3.63
CA LYS A 47 1.99 15.79 -3.09
C LYS A 47 0.64 15.04 -3.02
N LEU A 48 0.12 14.82 -1.82
CA LEU A 48 -1.26 14.37 -1.65
C LEU A 48 -2.18 15.60 -1.69
N GLY A 49 -2.95 15.78 -2.76
CA GLY A 49 -3.94 16.86 -2.87
C GLY A 49 -3.32 18.26 -2.90
N GLY A 50 -4.01 19.26 -2.33
CA GLY A 50 -3.56 20.66 -2.31
C GLY A 50 -2.50 21.03 -1.25
N GLY A 51 -1.87 20.05 -0.59
CA GLY A 51 -0.97 20.30 0.56
C GLY A 51 0.31 21.09 0.26
N LYS A 52 0.97 21.56 1.31
CA LYS A 52 2.21 22.34 1.23
C LYS A 52 3.37 21.44 0.75
N LYS A 53 4.42 22.03 0.15
CA LYS A 53 5.57 21.27 -0.41
C LYS A 53 6.31 20.43 0.65
N TRP A 54 6.36 20.90 1.89
CA TRP A 54 7.00 20.24 3.02
C TRP A 54 6.12 19.18 3.72
N GLU A 55 4.84 19.06 3.34
CA GLU A 55 3.93 18.01 3.83
C GLU A 55 3.92 16.78 2.90
N ARG A 56 4.85 16.73 1.92
CA ARG A 56 4.97 15.60 1.01
C ARG A 56 5.46 14.38 1.77
N GLN A 57 4.94 13.22 1.39
CA GLN A 57 5.27 11.97 2.03
C GLN A 57 6.44 11.30 1.35
N GLU A 58 7.19 10.55 2.14
CA GLU A 58 8.23 9.66 1.65
C GLU A 58 7.63 8.62 0.70
N LEU A 59 8.40 8.30 -0.34
CA LEU A 59 8.13 7.22 -1.25
C LEU A 59 8.99 6.01 -0.88
N THR A 60 8.39 4.83 -0.97
CA THR A 60 9.15 3.58 -1.00
C THR A 60 10.10 3.56 -2.21
N PRO A 61 11.15 2.74 -2.21
CA PRO A 61 12.05 2.57 -3.37
C PRO A 61 11.34 2.26 -4.68
N ASN A 62 10.13 1.67 -4.60
CA ASN A 62 9.27 1.34 -5.73
C ASN A 62 8.42 2.53 -6.24
N GLY A 63 8.67 3.75 -5.76
CA GLY A 63 7.93 4.96 -6.13
C GLY A 63 6.49 5.05 -5.59
N LYS A 64 6.07 4.13 -4.71
CA LYS A 64 4.73 4.14 -4.09
C LYS A 64 4.77 4.94 -2.78
N PRO A 65 3.71 5.71 -2.44
CA PRO A 65 3.63 6.41 -1.16
C PRO A 65 3.63 5.42 0.01
N VAL A 66 4.38 5.75 1.06
CA VAL A 66 4.39 4.99 2.31
C VAL A 66 2.98 5.01 2.92
N LYS A 67 2.48 3.84 3.31
CA LYS A 67 1.15 3.66 3.91
C LYS A 67 1.30 3.54 5.43
N ILE A 68 0.48 4.26 6.17
CA ILE A 68 0.42 4.15 7.64
C ILE A 68 -0.47 2.97 8.00
N THR A 69 0.05 2.04 8.79
CA THR A 69 -0.71 0.91 9.34
C THR A 69 -1.71 1.44 10.38
N MET A 70 -2.99 1.12 10.24
CA MET A 70 -4.06 1.56 11.13
C MET A 70 -4.84 0.37 11.69
N HIS A 71 -5.39 0.52 12.90
CA HIS A 71 -6.23 -0.49 13.56
C HIS A 71 -7.68 -0.53 13.04
N VAL A 72 -8.12 0.54 12.39
CA VAL A 72 -9.50 0.74 11.92
C VAL A 72 -9.67 0.34 10.45
N LYS A 73 -10.80 -0.27 10.12
CA LYS A 73 -11.23 -0.62 8.76
C LYS A 73 -12.55 0.08 8.41
N LYS A 74 -12.90 0.08 7.12
CA LYS A 74 -14.18 0.63 6.66
C LYS A 74 -15.34 -0.23 7.19
N GLY A 75 -16.42 0.41 7.61
CA GLY A 75 -17.57 -0.24 8.22
C GLY A 75 -17.38 -0.64 9.69
N ASP A 76 -16.24 -0.30 10.30
CA ASP A 76 -16.09 -0.46 11.76
C ASP A 76 -16.91 0.62 12.48
N ILE A 77 -17.50 0.26 13.63
CA ILE A 77 -18.17 1.20 14.53
C ILE A 77 -17.14 1.69 15.56
N VAL A 78 -16.97 3.00 15.62
CA VAL A 78 -15.94 3.63 16.45
C VAL A 78 -16.52 4.76 17.28
N GLN A 79 -15.86 5.03 18.40
CA GLN A 79 -16.12 6.18 19.25
C GLN A 79 -14.91 7.13 19.22
N VAL A 80 -15.20 8.43 19.15
CA VAL A 80 -14.17 9.48 19.23
C VAL A 80 -13.74 9.68 20.68
N ILE A 81 -12.41 9.67 20.89
CA ILE A 81 -11.77 9.75 22.21
C ILE A 81 -11.43 11.19 22.58
N ALA A 82 -10.99 11.95 21.59
CA ALA A 82 -10.43 13.29 21.75
C ALA A 82 -10.76 14.15 20.52
N GLY A 83 -10.91 15.45 20.76
CA GLY A 83 -11.38 16.43 19.78
C GLY A 83 -12.73 17.03 20.19
N ASP A 84 -13.29 17.85 19.30
CA ASP A 84 -14.53 18.59 19.55
C ASP A 84 -15.73 17.64 19.73
N ASP A 85 -15.79 16.58 18.93
CA ASP A 85 -16.87 15.58 18.96
C ASP A 85 -16.57 14.40 19.91
N LYS A 86 -15.94 14.67 21.07
CA LYS A 86 -15.59 13.62 22.03
C LYS A 86 -16.83 12.85 22.49
N GLY A 87 -16.75 11.52 22.44
CA GLY A 87 -17.83 10.64 22.87
C GLY A 87 -18.82 10.27 21.77
N ALA A 88 -18.82 10.98 20.63
CA ALA A 88 -19.63 10.63 19.48
C ALA A 88 -19.28 9.24 18.96
N VAL A 89 -20.31 8.44 18.66
CA VAL A 89 -20.20 7.10 18.09
C VAL A 89 -20.66 7.17 16.63
N GLY A 90 -19.89 6.58 15.73
CA GLY A 90 -20.22 6.58 14.31
C GLY A 90 -19.56 5.43 13.55
N GLU A 91 -20.07 5.19 12.35
CA GLU A 91 -19.52 4.22 11.42
C GLU A 91 -18.45 4.86 10.53
N VAL A 92 -17.39 4.11 10.24
CA VAL A 92 -16.30 4.55 9.38
C VAL A 92 -16.67 4.38 7.91
N GLU A 93 -16.84 5.50 7.20
CA GLU A 93 -17.14 5.50 5.77
C GLU A 93 -15.88 5.29 4.92
N LYS A 94 -14.82 6.07 5.21
CA LYS A 94 -13.58 6.08 4.42
C LYS A 94 -12.35 6.12 5.30
N VAL A 95 -11.33 5.39 4.88
CA VAL A 95 -10.05 5.27 5.57
C VAL A 95 -8.94 5.76 4.64
N LEU A 96 -8.23 6.81 5.05
CA LEU A 96 -7.17 7.47 4.28
C LEU A 96 -5.78 7.02 4.76
N THR A 97 -5.39 5.80 4.38
CA THR A 97 -4.14 5.13 4.81
C THR A 97 -2.86 5.91 4.50
N LYS A 98 -2.89 6.77 3.48
CA LYS A 98 -1.74 7.61 3.16
C LYS A 98 -1.50 8.65 4.26
N ARG A 99 -2.56 9.29 4.76
CA ARG A 99 -2.46 10.38 5.76
C ARG A 99 -2.71 9.94 7.20
N GLY A 100 -3.12 8.69 7.44
CA GLY A 100 -3.46 8.22 8.80
C GLY A 100 -4.77 8.81 9.32
N LEU A 101 -5.68 9.17 8.41
CA LEU A 101 -6.93 9.86 8.70
C LEU A 101 -8.14 8.96 8.40
N VAL A 102 -9.24 9.18 9.10
CA VAL A 102 -10.48 8.40 9.00
C VAL A 102 -11.66 9.35 8.88
N VAL A 103 -12.61 9.07 7.99
CA VAL A 103 -13.87 9.80 7.84
C VAL A 103 -14.97 8.97 8.46
N ILE A 104 -15.67 9.56 9.42
CA ILE A 104 -16.71 8.93 10.22
C ILE A 104 -18.02 9.67 9.93
N LYS A 105 -19.11 8.93 9.76
CA LYS A 105 -20.43 9.54 9.49
C LYS A 105 -20.85 10.42 10.66
N GLY A 106 -21.26 11.66 10.36
CA GLY A 106 -21.82 12.58 11.35
C GLY A 106 -20.83 13.20 12.34
N VAL A 107 -19.52 12.97 12.17
CA VAL A 107 -18.47 13.50 13.06
C VAL A 107 -17.66 14.57 12.32
N ASN A 108 -17.24 15.63 13.02
CA ASN A 108 -16.39 16.70 12.54
C ASN A 108 -16.96 17.35 11.28
N ILE A 109 -18.24 17.70 11.33
CA ILE A 109 -18.99 18.29 10.21
C ILE A 109 -18.52 19.72 10.01
N LYS A 110 -18.07 20.02 8.79
CA LYS A 110 -17.66 21.38 8.40
C LYS A 110 -18.59 21.90 7.31
N THR A 111 -18.91 23.18 7.45
CA THR A 111 -19.62 23.93 6.44
C THR A 111 -18.67 24.26 5.29
N ARG A 112 -18.96 23.74 4.09
CA ARG A 112 -18.25 24.08 2.85
C ARG A 112 -19.18 24.80 1.90
N ASN A 113 -18.83 26.04 1.57
CA ASN A 113 -19.54 26.81 0.56
C ASN A 113 -19.07 26.39 -0.82
N VAL A 114 -20.00 25.93 -1.66
CA VAL A 114 -19.73 25.52 -3.03
C VAL A 114 -20.16 26.63 -3.96
N LYS A 115 -19.19 27.18 -4.71
CA LYS A 115 -19.44 28.18 -5.74
C LYS A 115 -20.21 27.51 -6.90
N PRO A 116 -21.23 28.18 -7.47
CA PRO A 116 -21.92 27.68 -8.64
C PRO A 116 -20.97 27.61 -9.83
N ARG A 117 -21.17 26.64 -10.73
CA ARG A 117 -20.35 26.49 -11.95
C ARG A 117 -21.03 27.07 -13.17
N SER A 118 -22.35 27.03 -13.20
CA SER A 118 -23.19 27.57 -14.27
C SER A 118 -23.89 28.84 -13.80
N LYS A 119 -24.22 29.75 -14.74
CA LYS A 119 -24.91 31.01 -14.41
C LYS A 119 -26.29 30.80 -13.77
N ASP A 120 -26.90 29.66 -14.04
CA ASP A 120 -28.25 29.31 -13.56
C ASP A 120 -28.24 28.54 -12.23
N GLU A 121 -27.06 28.17 -11.71
CA GLU A 121 -26.93 27.47 -10.44
C GLU A 121 -26.78 28.46 -9.29
N GLN A 122 -27.53 28.25 -8.20
CA GLN A 122 -27.33 28.99 -6.96
C GLN A 122 -26.18 28.39 -6.14
N GLY A 123 -25.43 29.26 -5.44
CA GLY A 123 -24.41 28.81 -4.50
C GLY A 123 -25.02 27.99 -3.37
N GLN A 124 -24.39 26.87 -3.01
CA GLN A 124 -24.92 25.96 -1.98
C GLN A 124 -23.96 25.84 -0.80
N GLN A 125 -24.51 25.90 0.41
CA GLN A 125 -23.81 25.58 1.64
C GLN A 125 -23.95 24.07 1.92
N LYS A 126 -22.86 23.30 1.73
CA LYS A 126 -22.85 21.85 1.98
C LYS A 126 -22.20 21.55 3.32
N LYS A 127 -22.86 20.73 4.14
CA LYS A 127 -22.27 20.15 5.35
C LYS A 127 -21.51 18.89 4.95
N VAL A 128 -20.20 18.84 5.20
CA VAL A 128 -19.33 17.72 4.78
C VAL A 128 -18.56 17.22 5.99
N GLU A 129 -18.49 15.90 6.14
CA GLU A 129 -17.69 15.26 7.18
C GLU A 129 -16.20 15.49 6.94
N SER A 130 -15.49 15.92 7.98
CA SER A 130 -14.05 16.16 7.94
C SER A 130 -13.30 14.99 8.58
N PRO A 131 -12.14 14.59 8.03
CA PRO A 131 -11.38 13.48 8.59
C PRO A 131 -10.87 13.76 10.01
N VAL A 132 -10.83 12.69 10.81
CA VAL A 132 -10.27 12.63 12.16
C VAL A 132 -9.02 11.73 12.15
N HIS A 133 -8.04 12.01 12.99
CA HIS A 133 -6.83 11.18 13.08
C HIS A 133 -7.14 9.82 13.70
N HIS A 134 -6.55 8.74 13.16
CA HIS A 134 -6.85 7.36 13.59
C HIS A 134 -6.56 7.11 15.08
N SER A 135 -5.58 7.81 15.69
CA SER A 135 -5.30 7.67 17.13
C SER A 135 -6.44 8.16 18.03
N ASN A 136 -7.30 9.05 17.52
CA ASN A 136 -8.36 9.67 18.29
C ASN A 136 -9.66 8.86 18.25
N VAL A 137 -9.61 7.63 17.69
CA VAL A 137 -10.77 6.73 17.61
C VAL A 137 -10.48 5.37 18.19
N MET A 138 -11.46 4.81 18.89
CA MET A 138 -11.45 3.46 19.43
C MET A 138 -12.67 2.68 18.95
N HIS A 139 -12.53 1.37 18.80
CA HIS A 139 -13.66 0.50 18.47
C HIS A 139 -14.69 0.50 19.58
N TYR A 140 -15.96 0.54 19.18
CA TYR A 140 -17.09 0.61 20.08
C TYR A 140 -17.96 -0.64 19.90
N SER A 141 -18.23 -1.33 21.00
CA SER A 141 -19.22 -2.40 21.05
C SER A 141 -20.60 -1.78 21.29
N GLN A 142 -21.51 -1.93 20.33
CA GLN A 142 -22.90 -1.51 20.51
C GLN A 142 -23.63 -2.38 21.54
N ALA A 143 -23.27 -3.66 21.65
CA ALA A 143 -23.93 -4.60 22.55
C ALA A 143 -23.68 -4.28 24.02
N LYS A 144 -22.44 -3.88 24.37
CA LYS A 144 -22.05 -3.62 25.77
C LYS A 144 -21.88 -2.14 26.08
N GLY A 145 -21.94 -1.27 25.08
CA GLY A 145 -21.75 0.18 25.24
C GLY A 145 -20.33 0.58 25.67
N VAL A 146 -19.34 -0.29 25.41
CA VAL A 146 -17.97 -0.10 25.88
C VAL A 146 -17.03 0.09 24.69
N ARG A 147 -16.18 1.11 24.79
CA ARG A 147 -15.01 1.28 23.91
C ARG A 147 -13.84 0.40 24.36
N SER A 148 -13.17 -0.23 23.41
CA SER A 148 -12.06 -1.14 23.69
C SER A 148 -10.97 -1.15 22.61
N ARG A 149 -9.77 -1.54 23.04
CA ARG A 149 -8.65 -1.86 22.16
C ARG A 149 -8.89 -3.22 21.47
N ILE A 150 -8.20 -3.43 20.35
CA ILE A 150 -8.29 -4.65 19.54
C ILE A 150 -7.17 -5.63 19.91
N GLY A 151 -7.51 -6.92 19.97
CA GLY A 151 -6.58 -8.05 19.91
C GLY A 151 -6.78 -8.87 18.62
N TYR A 152 -5.87 -9.82 18.39
CA TYR A 152 -5.94 -10.74 17.25
C TYR A 152 -6.00 -12.19 17.72
N LYS A 153 -6.92 -12.98 17.16
CA LYS A 153 -7.06 -14.41 17.44
C LYS A 153 -6.99 -15.18 16.13
N VAL A 154 -6.35 -16.34 16.15
CA VAL A 154 -6.34 -17.27 15.03
C VAL A 154 -7.47 -18.28 15.27
N GLN A 155 -8.40 -18.37 14.32
CA GLN A 155 -9.47 -19.36 14.33
C GLN A 155 -8.94 -20.72 13.83
N PRO A 156 -9.64 -21.84 14.11
CA PRO A 156 -9.24 -23.18 13.63
C PRO A 156 -9.13 -23.25 12.10
N ASP A 157 -9.87 -22.41 11.39
CA ASP A 157 -9.84 -22.28 9.92
C ASP A 157 -8.54 -21.61 9.40
N GLY A 158 -7.63 -21.22 10.30
CA GLY A 158 -6.38 -20.51 9.99
C GLY A 158 -6.57 -19.00 9.75
N SER A 159 -7.80 -18.50 9.78
CA SER A 159 -8.10 -17.08 9.58
C SER A 159 -7.73 -16.23 10.81
N LYS A 160 -7.15 -15.04 10.58
CA LYS A 160 -6.85 -14.06 11.64
C LYS A 160 -8.02 -13.10 11.83
N VAL A 161 -8.68 -13.19 12.97
CA VAL A 161 -9.83 -12.36 13.33
C VAL A 161 -9.44 -11.34 14.39
N ARG A 162 -10.03 -10.15 14.29
CA ARG A 162 -9.87 -9.07 15.27
C ARG A 162 -10.92 -9.29 16.35
N TYR A 163 -10.57 -9.09 17.62
CA TYR A 163 -11.54 -9.11 18.71
C TYR A 163 -11.34 -7.93 19.65
N LEU A 164 -12.40 -7.55 20.36
CA LEU A 164 -12.36 -6.50 21.36
C LEU A 164 -11.86 -7.05 22.69
N LEU A 165 -10.82 -6.45 23.27
CA LEU A 165 -10.17 -6.97 24.48
C LEU A 165 -11.09 -6.98 25.72
N LYS A 166 -12.00 -6.01 25.82
CA LYS A 166 -12.89 -5.90 27.00
C LYS A 166 -14.14 -6.75 26.88
N THR A 167 -14.64 -6.96 25.67
CA THR A 167 -15.94 -7.59 25.44
C THR A 167 -15.80 -9.01 24.89
N GLY A 168 -14.66 -9.35 24.31
CA GLY A 168 -14.43 -10.61 23.60
C GLY A 168 -15.15 -10.68 22.24
N GLU A 169 -15.84 -9.63 21.83
CA GLU A 169 -16.60 -9.62 20.57
C GLU A 169 -15.66 -9.61 19.37
N GLU A 170 -15.96 -10.47 18.40
CA GLU A 170 -15.19 -10.60 17.18
C GLU A 170 -15.65 -9.56 16.15
N LEU A 171 -14.68 -8.84 15.58
CA LEU A 171 -14.91 -7.89 14.51
C LEU A 171 -14.58 -8.56 13.17
N PRO A 172 -15.50 -8.54 12.19
CA PRO A 172 -15.25 -9.16 10.91
C PRO A 172 -14.08 -8.48 10.21
N ASN A 173 -13.26 -9.30 9.56
CA ASN A 173 -12.24 -8.84 8.63
C ASN A 173 -12.87 -8.77 7.24
N LYS A 174 -13.87 -7.89 7.04
CA LYS A 174 -14.49 -7.72 5.72
C LYS A 174 -13.40 -7.32 4.72
N PRO A 175 -13.11 -8.13 3.69
CA PRO A 175 -12.39 -7.64 2.53
C PRO A 175 -13.23 -6.50 1.97
N LEU A 176 -12.59 -5.43 1.51
CA LEU A 176 -13.32 -4.39 0.76
C LEU A 176 -13.94 -5.09 -0.43
N GLU A 177 -15.25 -5.30 -0.42
CA GLU A 177 -15.99 -5.68 -1.61
C GLU A 177 -15.60 -4.64 -2.66
N LYS A 178 -14.88 -5.11 -3.69
CA LYS A 178 -14.63 -4.27 -4.85
C LYS A 178 -16.02 -3.96 -5.36
N ALA A 179 -16.38 -2.69 -5.50
CA ALA A 179 -17.64 -2.30 -6.11
C ALA A 179 -17.68 -2.99 -7.47
N THR A 180 -18.44 -4.08 -7.59
CA THR A 180 -18.75 -4.65 -8.88
C THR A 180 -19.42 -3.51 -9.64
N PRO A 181 -18.91 -3.10 -10.81
CA PRO A 181 -19.61 -2.11 -11.60
C PRO A 181 -21.06 -2.61 -11.75
N PRO A 182 -22.07 -1.75 -11.51
CA PRO A 182 -23.45 -2.16 -11.68
C PRO A 182 -23.55 -2.76 -13.08
N ALA A 183 -24.08 -3.99 -13.18
CA ALA A 183 -24.30 -4.63 -14.46
C ALA A 183 -25.03 -3.62 -15.35
N ALA A 184 -24.48 -3.34 -16.53
CA ALA A 184 -25.14 -2.51 -17.51
C ALA A 184 -26.40 -3.26 -17.92
N ASP A 185 -27.52 -2.97 -17.28
CA ASP A 185 -28.83 -3.45 -17.70
C ASP A 185 -29.07 -2.86 -19.09
N GLY A 186 -28.88 -3.71 -20.11
CA GLY A 186 -29.23 -3.43 -21.48
C GLY A 186 -30.73 -3.21 -21.55
N GLY A 187 -31.13 -1.94 -21.46
CA GLY A 187 -32.48 -1.50 -21.75
C GLY A 187 -32.82 -1.85 -23.18
N ALA A 188 -33.51 -2.97 -23.38
CA ALA A 188 -34.30 -3.19 -24.58
C ALA A 188 -35.32 -2.05 -24.65
N ALA A 189 -35.14 -1.15 -25.60
CA ALA A 189 -36.16 -0.18 -25.97
C ALA A 189 -37.41 -0.97 -26.39
N PRO A 190 -38.59 -0.72 -25.80
CA PRO A 190 -39.82 -1.25 -26.37
C PRO A 190 -40.06 -0.55 -27.70
N SER A 191 -39.84 -1.27 -28.79
CA SER A 191 -40.35 -0.93 -30.12
C SER A 191 -41.82 -1.33 -30.22
N ALA A 192 -42.61 -0.42 -30.81
CA ALA A 192 -44.04 -0.47 -31.16
C ALA A 192 -44.99 0.16 -30.14
#